data_AF-A0A3D3EMJ0-F1
#
_entry.id   AF-A0A3D3EMJ0-F1
#
_cell.length_a   1.000
_cell.length_b   1.000
_cell.length_c   1.000
_cell.angle_alpha   90.00
_cell.angle_beta   90.00
_cell.angle_gamma   90.00
#
_symmetry.space_group_name_H-M   'P 1'
#
loop_
_entity.id
_entity.type
_entity.pdbx_description
1 polymer ?
#
loop_
_entity_poly.entity_id
_entity_poly.type
_entity_poly.pdbx_seq_one_letter_code
_entity_poly.pdbx_strand_id
1 'polypeptide(L)'
;MIYLHQQKAIDYITDKFRKDDRVEALLLSGSIAHGFNDAKSDVDINIVVSQELYEQYKKNQAMTYWESAADFYEGGYFDGKYIS
;
A
#
# COMPACT_ATOMS: atom_id res chain seq x y z
N MET A 1 9.91 6.59 -13.36
CA MET A 1 9.33 5.68 -14.38
C MET A 1 8.90 4.44 -13.63
N ILE A 2 7.66 3.95 -13.81
CA ILE A 2 7.19 2.75 -13.10
C ILE A 2 7.74 1.50 -13.81
N TYR A 3 8.39 0.61 -13.07
CA TYR A 3 8.90 -0.65 -13.61
C TYR A 3 7.79 -1.70 -13.70
N LEU A 4 7.91 -2.67 -14.62
CA LEU A 4 6.86 -3.66 -14.86
C LEU A 4 6.50 -4.48 -13.60
N HIS A 5 7.48 -4.85 -12.78
CA HIS A 5 7.23 -5.59 -11.54
C HIS A 5 6.52 -4.73 -10.49
N GLN A 6 6.84 -3.44 -10.40
CA GLN A 6 6.13 -2.50 -9.53
C GLN A 6 4.69 -2.31 -10.00
N GLN A 7 4.45 -2.21 -11.31
CA GLN A 7 3.08 -2.14 -11.84
C GLN A 7 2.26 -3.38 -11.46
N LYS A 8 2.83 -4.58 -11.61
CA LYS A 8 2.16 -5.84 -11.20
C LYS A 8 1.85 -5.87 -9.70
N ALA A 9 2.77 -5.39 -8.88
CA ALA A 9 2.57 -5.28 -7.44
C ALA A 9 1.46 -4.28 -7.09
N ILE A 10 1.43 -3.12 -7.77
CA ILE A 10 0.35 -2.12 -7.63
C ILE A 10 -1.01 -2.71 -8.04
N ASP A 11 -1.07 -3.44 -9.15
CA ASP A 11 -2.32 -4.06 -9.62
C ASP A 11 -2.81 -5.10 -8.61
N TYR A 12 -1.92 -5.95 -8.08
CA TYR A 12 -2.24 -6.94 -7.05
C TYR A 12 -2.81 -6.30 -5.78
N ILE A 13 -2.10 -5.30 -5.21
CA ILE A 13 -2.51 -4.70 -3.94
C ILE A 13 -3.81 -3.91 -4.11
N THR A 14 -4.02 -3.31 -5.28
CA THR A 14 -5.27 -2.65 -5.65
C THR A 14 -6.43 -3.65 -5.69
N ASP A 15 -6.26 -4.79 -6.37
CA ASP A 15 -7.30 -5.82 -6.46
C ASP A 15 -7.58 -6.50 -5.12
N LYS A 16 -6.59 -6.58 -4.23
CA LYS A 16 -6.75 -7.09 -2.87
C LYS A 16 -7.65 -6.17 -2.04
N PHE A 17 -7.33 -4.89 -1.95
CA PHE A 17 -8.09 -3.94 -1.14
C PHE A 17 -9.42 -3.52 -1.77
N ARG A 18 -9.58 -3.63 -3.10
CA ARG A 18 -10.88 -3.45 -3.76
C ARG A 18 -11.95 -4.43 -3.25
N LYS A 19 -11.54 -5.58 -2.71
CA LYS A 19 -12.44 -6.60 -2.15
C LYS A 19 -12.75 -6.38 -0.66
N ASP A 20 -12.14 -5.37 -0.03
CA ASP A 20 -12.37 -5.04 1.36
C ASP A 20 -13.30 -3.83 1.45
N ASP A 21 -14.58 -4.08 1.76
CA ASP A 21 -15.61 -3.03 1.85
C ASP A 21 -15.34 -1.98 2.95
N ARG A 22 -14.33 -2.21 3.80
CA ARG A 22 -13.89 -1.24 4.81
C ARG A 22 -12.92 -0.20 4.26
N VAL A 23 -12.34 -0.43 3.09
CA VAL A 23 -11.38 0.46 2.44
C VAL A 23 -12.10 1.33 1.42
N GLU A 24 -12.03 2.64 1.62
CA GLU A 24 -12.69 3.63 0.79
C GLU A 24 -11.83 4.02 -0.42
N ALA A 25 -10.51 4.03 -0.24
CA ALA A 25 -9.54 4.31 -1.29
C ALA A 25 -8.14 3.79 -0.96
N LEU A 26 -7.33 3.65 -2.00
CA LEU A 26 -5.88 3.48 -1.89
C LEU A 26 -5.18 4.66 -2.56
N LEU A 27 -4.22 5.26 -1.87
CA LEU A 27 -3.35 6.30 -2.41
C LEU A 27 -1.94 5.76 -2.54
N LEU A 28 -1.40 5.75 -3.76
CA LEU A 28 0.01 5.50 -3.96
C LEU A 28 0.81 6.64 -3.33
N SER A 29 1.90 6.31 -2.64
CA SER A 29 2.76 7.27 -1.96
C SER A 29 4.24 6.95 -2.21
N GLY A 30 5.11 7.54 -1.39
CA GLY A 30 6.54 7.25 -1.45
C GLY A 30 7.19 7.52 -2.79
N SER A 31 8.26 6.80 -3.09
CA SER A 31 9.14 7.10 -4.23
C SER A 31 8.44 6.98 -5.59
N ILE A 32 7.52 6.03 -5.74
CA ILE A 32 6.77 5.80 -6.99
C ILE A 32 5.82 6.97 -7.26
N ALA A 33 5.08 7.43 -6.25
CA ALA A 33 4.15 8.56 -6.40
C ALA A 33 4.87 9.87 -6.76
N HIS A 34 6.09 10.07 -6.27
CA HIS A 34 6.88 11.27 -6.52
C HIS A 34 7.81 11.15 -7.74
N GLY A 35 7.87 9.99 -8.39
CA GLY A 35 8.61 9.77 -9.62
C GLY A 35 10.14 9.62 -9.49
N PHE A 36 10.66 9.50 -8.26
CA PHE A 36 12.08 9.26 -7.98
C PHE A 36 12.40 7.79 -7.64
N ASN A 37 11.45 6.88 -7.89
CA ASN A 37 11.64 5.45 -7.70
C ASN A 37 12.74 4.87 -8.60
N ASP A 38 13.40 3.83 -8.08
CA ASP A 38 14.28 2.95 -8.84
C ASP A 38 13.69 1.53 -8.94
N ALA A 39 14.43 0.60 -9.55
CA ALA A 39 13.99 -0.78 -9.75
C ALA A 39 13.84 -1.57 -8.44
N LYS A 40 14.43 -1.11 -7.34
CA LYS A 40 14.41 -1.76 -6.03
C LYS A 40 13.42 -1.15 -5.05
N SER A 41 12.85 0.00 -5.40
CA SER A 41 11.89 0.70 -4.57
C SER A 41 10.66 -0.18 -4.28
N ASP A 42 10.23 -0.12 -3.03
CA ASP A 42 9.00 -0.67 -2.47
C ASP A 42 7.75 0.06 -2.99
N VAL A 43 6.58 -0.51 -2.69
CA VAL A 43 5.28 0.08 -3.01
C VAL A 43 4.66 0.64 -1.72
N ASP A 44 4.77 1.95 -1.55
CA ASP A 44 4.18 2.65 -0.41
C ASP A 44 2.72 3.03 -0.68
N ILE A 45 1.80 2.70 0.24
CA ILE A 45 0.37 3.01 0.12
C ILE A 45 -0.22 3.68 1.36
N ASN A 46 -1.19 4.57 1.17
CA ASN A 46 -2.10 4.96 2.25
C ASN A 46 -3.47 4.31 1.99
N ILE A 47 -3.98 3.63 3.01
CA ILE A 47 -5.24 2.89 2.98
C ILE A 47 -6.28 3.76 3.68
N VAL A 48 -7.16 4.37 2.89
CA VAL A 48 -8.21 5.26 3.39
C VAL A 48 -9.35 4.41 3.93
N VAL A 49 -9.70 4.64 5.19
CA VAL A 49 -10.80 3.97 5.89
C VAL A 49 -11.65 5.03 6.59
N SER A 50 -12.87 4.66 6.96
CA SER A 50 -13.73 5.54 7.76
C SER A 50 -13.04 6.00 9.07
N GLN A 51 -13.39 7.20 9.53
CA GLN A 51 -12.90 7.77 10.79
C GLN A 51 -13.11 6.85 11.99
N GLU A 52 -14.22 6.11 12.02
CA GLU A 52 -14.51 5.14 13.08
C GLU A 52 -13.48 4.02 13.11
N LEU A 53 -13.19 3.41 11.94
CA LEU A 53 -12.23 2.33 11.84
C LEU A 53 -10.80 2.81 12.09
N TYR A 54 -10.45 4.01 11.63
CA TYR A 54 -9.17 4.64 11.91
C TYR A 54 -8.92 4.78 13.43
N GLU A 55 -9.90 5.28 14.20
CA GLU A 55 -9.75 5.40 15.65
C GLU A 55 -9.66 4.02 16.34
N GLN A 56 -10.32 2.99 15.80
CA GLN A 56 -10.15 1.62 16.28
C GLN A 56 -8.72 1.12 16.04
N TYR A 57 -8.15 1.31 14.84
CA TYR A 57 -6.77 0.94 14.55
C TYR A 57 -5.78 1.71 15.41
N LYS A 58 -6.00 3.00 15.61
CA LYS A 58 -5.16 3.85 16.45
C LYS A 58 -5.16 3.40 17.91
N LYS A 59 -6.35 3.12 18.47
CA LYS A 59 -6.49 2.59 19.84
C LYS A 59 -5.77 1.25 20.02
N ASN A 60 -5.77 0.42 18.99
CA ASN A 60 -5.16 -0.90 18.99
C ASN A 60 -3.69 -0.91 18.51
N GLN A 61 -3.10 0.27 18.24
CA GLN A 61 -1.74 0.40 17.68
C GLN A 61 -1.53 -0.39 16.37
N ALA A 62 -2.58 -0.55 15.57
CA ALA A 62 -2.62 -1.34 14.33
C ALA A 62 -2.67 -0.42 13.08
N MET A 63 -1.88 0.66 13.09
CA MET A 63 -1.92 1.73 12.09
C MET A 63 -1.17 1.43 10.80
N THR A 64 -0.36 0.37 10.79
CA THR A 64 0.51 0.02 9.68
C THR A 64 0.07 -1.28 9.03
N TYR A 65 0.39 -1.38 7.75
CA TYR A 65 0.22 -2.57 6.95
C TYR A 65 1.59 -2.95 6.37
N TRP A 66 1.91 -4.22 6.42
CA TRP A 66 3.11 -4.75 5.78
C TRP A 66 2.78 -6.08 5.11
N GLU A 67 3.24 -6.25 3.88
CA GLU A 67 3.15 -7.51 3.15
C GLU A 67 4.37 -7.65 2.24
N SER A 68 4.90 -8.87 2.13
CA SER A 68 5.96 -9.15 1.17
C SER A 68 5.45 -9.06 -0.28
N ALA A 69 6.24 -8.44 -1.15
CA ALA A 69 6.03 -8.40 -2.59
C ALA A 69 7.03 -9.32 -3.33
N ALA A 70 7.58 -10.33 -2.65
CA ALA A 70 8.61 -11.22 -3.18
C ALA A 70 8.17 -12.00 -4.44
N ASP A 71 6.85 -12.23 -4.59
CA ASP A 71 6.27 -12.84 -5.80
C ASP A 71 6.39 -11.93 -7.03
N PHE A 72 6.61 -10.63 -6.84
CA PHE A 72 6.75 -9.63 -7.91
C PHE A 72 8.21 -9.26 -8.16
N TYR A 73 9.01 -9.10 -7.10
CA TYR A 73 10.43 -8.78 -7.19
C TYR A 73 11.17 -9.08 -5.88
N GLU A 74 12.44 -9.50 -6.00
CA GLU A 74 13.26 -9.92 -4.87
C GLU A 74 13.42 -8.79 -3.84
N GLY A 75 13.11 -9.09 -2.58
CA GLY A 75 13.22 -8.15 -1.46
C GLY A 75 12.16 -7.06 -1.42
N GLY A 76 11.22 -7.04 -2.36
CA GLY A 76 10.12 -6.07 -2.39
C GLY A 76 9.12 -6.29 -1.25
N TYR A 77 8.49 -5.19 -0.83
CA TYR A 77 7.36 -5.21 0.11
C TYR A 77 6.39 -4.06 -0.17
N PHE A 78 5.19 -4.20 0.37
CA PHE A 78 4.20 -3.13 0.51
C PHE A 78 4.35 -2.53 1.91
N ASP A 79 4.60 -1.22 2.00
CA ASP A 79 4.51 -0.48 3.27
C ASP A 79 3.26 0.40 3.23
N GLY A 80 2.35 0.15 4.16
CA GLY A 80 1.04 0.77 4.17
C GLY A 80 0.73 1.47 5.49
N LYS A 81 -0.05 2.55 5.39
CA LYS A 81 -0.57 3.27 6.56
C LYS A 81 -2.07 3.44 6.43
N TYR A 82 -2.80 3.13 7.49
CA TYR A 82 -4.23 3.46 7.56
C TYR A 82 -4.39 4.95 7.84
N ILE A 83 -5.24 5.63 7.07
CA ILE A 83 -5.59 7.04 7.24
C ILE A 83 -7.11 7.21 7.11
N SER A 84 -7.63 8.35 7.59
CA SER A 84 -9.03 8.78 7.39
C SER A 84 -9.07 10.22 6.90
#